data_AF-A0A9P5E4V0-F1
#
_entry.id   AF-A0A9P5E4V0-F1
#
_cell.length_a   1.000
_cell.length_b   1.000
_cell.length_c   1.000
_cell.angle_alpha   90.00
_cell.angle_beta   90.00
_cell.angle_gamma   90.00
#
_symmetry.space_group_name_H-M   'P 1'
#
loop_
_entity.id
_entity.type
_entity.pdbx_description
1 polymer ?
#
loop_
_entity_poly.entity_id
_entity_poly.type
_entity_poly.pdbx_seq_one_letter_code
_entity_poly.pdbx_strand_id
1 'polypeptide(L)'
;MSRAWPIIGSLTRTVEYLQLSVEMDDRQQRPLLKPLTSLPPSENWTQDEERRRVFWSIFNLDRLCSVMTGWNTSLTSDDVRRRLPADGGLWHKEETVLTPYFGIWDRSAAKMGNSIVFLPAHYPTPDQVTEAPPETPSTNTIAPRGNDTVDMTTVGAFAYCIEATESLSRVTTYFLQQRINFRNRQEVGNWLTRFKELDLRLVHWKMFLPQKWKDSNISRRPTIINMDPNLTLAHITHNTSMILLHQQIAYPAPQWTSIVRMPSSHSAETCQIAAAETATITQKYLKYTPENSPVNSQFAFCVFVSARALLVHWKFYKTDLAPEFWALVESLDNFAKRWAGPLFRSKTKSSLAAKYSAQLRSPHKKCEEDSSYSPDVVGYSTDGFITQASSHPEQQQADNRHNRQTQIGSISSLLQSSFDNGPQSAQATINPANSQVPGNQLSFLPQISPINPGVEHNSPDELSAISTVLMDQDFMQLDRVISFDDMMFTAQTIDDQGGPFSMNNWALG
;
A
#
# COMPACT_ATOMS: atom_id res chain seq x y z
N MET A 1 -14.18 -3.01 15.43
CA MET A 1 -13.21 -3.93 14.81
C MET A 1 -13.81 -5.32 14.60
N SER A 2 -14.10 -6.13 15.62
CA SER A 2 -14.62 -7.50 15.43
C SER A 2 -15.88 -7.64 14.55
N ARG A 3 -16.75 -6.62 14.51
CA ARG A 3 -17.94 -6.59 13.63
C ARG A 3 -17.68 -6.08 12.21
N ALA A 4 -16.57 -5.39 11.96
CA ALA A 4 -16.28 -4.77 10.66
C ALA A 4 -15.75 -5.79 9.65
N TRP A 5 -14.99 -6.79 10.12
CA TRP A 5 -14.32 -7.74 9.23
C TRP A 5 -15.27 -8.66 8.46
N PRO A 6 -16.30 -9.25 9.08
CA PRO A 6 -17.29 -10.04 8.33
C PRO A 6 -18.01 -9.19 7.28
N ILE A 7 -18.17 -7.88 7.54
CA ILE A 7 -18.78 -6.94 6.59
C ILE A 7 -17.85 -6.74 5.40
N ILE A 8 -16.55 -6.50 5.61
CA ILE A 8 -15.58 -6.36 4.50
C ILE A 8 -15.53 -7.64 3.68
N GLY A 9 -15.46 -8.82 4.30
CA GLY A 9 -15.51 -10.10 3.58
C GLY A 9 -16.81 -10.31 2.80
N SER A 10 -17.95 -9.85 3.33
CA SER A 10 -19.21 -9.85 2.59
C SER A 10 -19.21 -8.86 1.43
N LEU A 11 -18.59 -7.69 1.58
CA LEU A 11 -18.51 -6.66 0.55
C LEU A 11 -17.64 -7.12 -0.63
N THR A 12 -16.49 -7.73 -0.36
CA THR A 12 -15.60 -8.26 -1.41
C THR A 12 -16.28 -9.35 -2.22
N ARG A 13 -17.05 -10.24 -1.58
CA ARG A 13 -17.89 -11.23 -2.29
C ARG A 13 -19.04 -10.58 -3.06
N THR A 14 -19.65 -9.55 -2.49
CA THR A 14 -20.75 -8.82 -3.15
C THR A 14 -20.28 -8.12 -4.43
N VAL A 15 -19.06 -7.54 -4.43
CA VAL A 15 -18.44 -6.95 -5.63
C VAL A 15 -18.41 -7.93 -6.80
N GLU A 16 -18.12 -9.20 -6.54
CA GLU A 16 -18.07 -10.25 -7.56
C GLU A 16 -19.47 -10.62 -8.06
N TYR A 17 -20.46 -10.75 -7.16
CA TYR A 17 -21.87 -10.98 -7.54
C TYR A 17 -22.47 -9.84 -8.36
N LEU A 18 -22.05 -8.62 -8.04
CA LEU A 18 -22.45 -7.40 -8.73
C LEU A 18 -21.59 -7.13 -9.98
N GLN A 19 -20.53 -7.93 -10.20
CA GLN A 19 -19.57 -7.80 -11.30
C GLN A 19 -18.95 -6.39 -11.41
N LEU A 20 -18.67 -5.76 -10.27
CA LEU A 20 -18.11 -4.40 -10.19
C LEU A 20 -16.59 -4.38 -10.41
N SER A 21 -15.91 -5.53 -10.34
CA SER A 21 -14.46 -5.64 -10.49
C SER A 21 -13.98 -5.75 -11.94
N VAL A 22 -14.88 -5.74 -12.92
CA VAL A 22 -14.58 -5.91 -14.35
C VAL A 22 -15.25 -4.80 -15.17
N GLU A 23 -14.57 -4.27 -16.19
CA GLU A 23 -15.17 -3.32 -17.15
C GLU A 23 -16.25 -3.97 -18.03
N MET A 24 -17.21 -3.17 -18.53
CA MET A 24 -18.28 -3.71 -19.40
C MET A 24 -17.74 -4.29 -20.71
N ASP A 25 -16.73 -3.65 -21.30
CA ASP A 25 -16.15 -4.04 -22.58
C ASP A 25 -15.47 -5.41 -22.52
N ASP A 26 -14.89 -5.75 -21.37
CA ASP A 26 -14.22 -7.04 -21.15
C ASP A 26 -15.20 -8.21 -21.00
N ARG A 27 -16.51 -7.93 -20.83
CA ARG A 27 -17.57 -8.96 -20.79
C ARG A 27 -17.90 -9.54 -22.17
N GLN A 28 -17.28 -9.03 -23.24
CA GLN A 28 -17.54 -9.48 -24.61
C GLN A 28 -17.05 -10.92 -24.87
N GLN A 29 -16.02 -11.40 -24.16
CA GLN A 29 -15.66 -12.82 -24.15
C GLN A 29 -16.65 -13.59 -23.28
N ARG A 30 -17.68 -14.14 -23.92
CA ARG A 30 -18.78 -14.80 -23.21
C ARG A 30 -18.33 -16.15 -22.64
N PRO A 31 -18.31 -16.33 -21.31
CA PRO A 31 -18.08 -17.66 -20.74
C PRO A 31 -19.23 -18.59 -21.14
N LEU A 32 -18.93 -19.90 -21.21
CA LEU A 32 -19.93 -20.94 -21.50
C LEU A 32 -21.07 -20.94 -20.46
N LEU A 33 -20.73 -20.67 -19.20
CA LEU A 33 -21.70 -20.43 -18.12
C LEU A 33 -21.73 -18.93 -17.81
N LYS A 34 -22.89 -18.30 -18.01
CA LYS A 34 -23.08 -16.88 -17.67
C LYS A 34 -23.42 -16.76 -16.18
N PRO A 35 -22.65 -15.99 -15.39
CA PRO A 35 -23.01 -15.68 -14.01
C PRO A 35 -24.38 -14.98 -13.93
N LEU A 36 -25.12 -15.22 -12.84
CA LEU A 36 -26.34 -14.49 -12.56
C LEU A 36 -25.99 -13.01 -12.37
N THR A 37 -26.48 -12.15 -13.26
CA THR A 37 -26.22 -10.70 -13.19
C THR A 37 -27.38 -10.04 -12.44
N SER A 38 -27.10 -9.49 -11.26
CA SER A 38 -28.10 -8.86 -10.41
C SER A 38 -28.24 -7.34 -10.64
N LEU A 39 -27.20 -6.69 -11.16
CA LEU A 39 -27.23 -5.28 -11.57
C LEU A 39 -27.45 -5.17 -13.08
N PRO A 40 -28.38 -4.32 -13.55
CA PRO A 40 -28.50 -4.01 -14.97
C PRO A 40 -27.21 -3.35 -15.50
N PRO A 41 -26.94 -3.37 -16.82
CA PRO A 41 -25.87 -2.58 -17.42
C PRO A 41 -25.97 -1.11 -17.01
N SER A 42 -24.84 -0.39 -16.99
CA SER A 42 -24.87 1.04 -16.74
C SER A 42 -25.59 1.79 -17.87
N GLU A 43 -26.35 2.81 -17.53
CA GLU A 43 -27.13 3.61 -18.49
C GLU A 43 -26.25 4.65 -19.20
N ASN A 44 -25.25 5.16 -18.49
CA ASN A 44 -24.33 6.18 -18.99
C ASN A 44 -22.94 6.04 -18.33
N TRP A 45 -21.99 6.84 -18.80
CA TRP A 45 -20.62 6.87 -18.27
C TRP A 45 -20.58 7.24 -16.79
N THR A 46 -21.39 8.21 -16.34
CA THR A 46 -21.42 8.68 -14.95
C THR A 46 -21.79 7.54 -13.99
N GLN A 47 -22.81 6.75 -14.32
CA GLN A 47 -23.23 5.60 -13.51
C GLN A 47 -22.18 4.49 -13.52
N ASP A 48 -21.46 4.29 -14.62
CA ASP A 48 -20.34 3.34 -14.66
C ASP A 48 -19.15 3.82 -13.81
N GLU A 49 -18.86 5.12 -13.81
CA GLU A 49 -17.85 5.74 -12.96
C GLU A 49 -18.23 5.67 -11.46
N GLU A 50 -19.51 5.84 -11.11
CA GLU A 50 -20.02 5.59 -9.76
C GLU A 50 -19.72 4.14 -9.31
N ARG A 51 -20.06 3.17 -10.16
CA ARG A 51 -19.79 1.73 -9.91
C ARG A 51 -18.29 1.46 -9.77
N ARG A 52 -17.45 2.12 -10.59
CA ARG A 52 -15.98 2.06 -10.52
C ARG A 52 -15.48 2.56 -9.17
N ARG A 53 -15.98 3.70 -8.70
CA ARG A 53 -15.60 4.29 -7.40
C ARG A 53 -16.04 3.44 -6.21
N VAL A 54 -17.23 2.82 -6.28
CA VAL A 54 -17.70 1.88 -5.26
C VAL A 54 -16.76 0.67 -5.17
N PHE A 55 -16.40 0.07 -6.30
CA PHE A 55 -15.42 -1.01 -6.35
C PHE A 55 -14.10 -0.61 -5.68
N TRP A 56 -13.51 0.51 -6.09
CA TRP A 56 -12.23 0.96 -5.54
C TRP A 56 -12.27 1.33 -4.06
N SER A 57 -13.42 1.79 -3.57
CA SER A 57 -13.61 2.02 -2.13
C SER A 57 -13.56 0.71 -1.35
N ILE A 58 -14.21 -0.34 -1.85
CA ILE A 58 -14.19 -1.69 -1.25
C ILE A 58 -12.79 -2.29 -1.37
N PHE A 59 -12.11 -2.08 -2.50
CA PHE A 59 -10.72 -2.49 -2.70
C PHE A 59 -9.79 -1.93 -1.62
N ASN A 60 -9.82 -0.62 -1.38
CA ASN A 60 -9.00 0.00 -0.34
C ASN A 60 -9.33 -0.53 1.06
N LEU A 61 -10.60 -0.83 1.35
CA LEU A 61 -11.00 -1.45 2.62
C LEU A 61 -10.43 -2.88 2.77
N ASP A 62 -10.44 -3.70 1.72
CA ASP A 62 -9.82 -5.02 1.72
C ASP A 62 -8.31 -4.92 2.00
N ARG A 63 -7.61 -4.03 1.28
CA ARG A 63 -6.17 -3.77 1.48
C ARG A 63 -5.85 -3.30 2.88
N LEU A 64 -6.54 -2.27 3.36
CA LEU A 64 -6.31 -1.72 4.70
C LEU A 64 -6.57 -2.77 5.78
N CYS A 65 -7.65 -3.54 5.65
CA CYS A 65 -7.96 -4.61 6.60
C CYS A 65 -6.83 -5.65 6.65
N SER A 66 -6.37 -6.13 5.50
CA SER A 66 -5.26 -7.08 5.40
C SER A 66 -3.98 -6.54 6.02
N VAL A 67 -3.62 -5.28 5.74
CA VAL A 67 -2.44 -4.62 6.32
C VAL A 67 -2.53 -4.53 7.84
N MET A 68 -3.67 -4.07 8.37
CA MET A 68 -3.84 -3.86 9.81
C MET A 68 -3.86 -5.15 10.62
N THR A 69 -4.36 -6.25 10.03
CA THR A 69 -4.57 -7.53 10.72
C THR A 69 -3.47 -8.55 10.44
N GLY A 70 -2.68 -8.33 9.39
CA GLY A 70 -1.77 -9.34 8.85
C GLY A 70 -2.48 -10.47 8.10
N TRP A 71 -3.76 -10.32 7.76
CA TRP A 71 -4.48 -11.31 6.95
C TRP A 71 -4.17 -11.17 5.46
N ASN A 72 -4.49 -12.21 4.68
CA ASN A 72 -4.41 -12.16 3.23
C ASN A 72 -5.51 -11.25 2.64
N THR A 73 -5.25 -10.69 1.47
CA THR A 73 -6.25 -9.95 0.69
C THR A 73 -7.27 -10.89 0.06
N SER A 74 -8.51 -10.41 -0.08
CA SER A 74 -9.59 -11.17 -0.71
C SER A 74 -9.65 -10.93 -2.22
N LEU A 75 -9.45 -9.69 -2.67
CA LEU A 75 -9.51 -9.32 -4.09
C LEU A 75 -8.12 -9.48 -4.73
N THR A 76 -7.96 -10.46 -5.62
CA THR A 76 -6.67 -10.80 -6.26
C THR A 76 -6.57 -10.25 -7.69
N SER A 77 -5.41 -10.42 -8.33
CA SER A 77 -5.20 -10.06 -9.75
C SER A 77 -6.16 -10.78 -10.70
N ASP A 78 -6.60 -11.97 -10.34
CA ASP A 78 -7.48 -12.79 -11.18
C ASP A 78 -8.92 -12.24 -11.17
N ASP A 79 -9.30 -11.59 -10.06
CA ASP A 79 -10.65 -11.09 -9.80
C ASP A 79 -10.87 -9.67 -10.35
N VAL A 80 -9.79 -8.92 -10.56
CA VAL A 80 -9.84 -7.47 -10.83
C VAL A 80 -9.32 -7.15 -12.23
N ARG A 81 -10.23 -6.68 -13.08
CA ARG A 81 -9.95 -6.08 -14.39
C ARG A 81 -10.75 -4.78 -14.52
N ARG A 82 -10.44 -3.82 -13.65
CA ARG A 82 -11.11 -2.52 -13.57
C ARG A 82 -10.13 -1.38 -13.86
N ARG A 83 -10.62 -0.33 -14.51
CA ARG A 83 -9.88 0.92 -14.72
C ARG A 83 -9.82 1.75 -13.44
N LEU A 84 -8.77 2.55 -13.30
CA LEU A 84 -8.64 3.54 -12.23
C LEU A 84 -9.78 4.57 -12.32
N PRO A 85 -10.22 5.16 -11.19
CA PRO A 85 -11.25 6.18 -11.22
C PRO A 85 -10.75 7.44 -11.91
N ALA A 86 -11.66 8.13 -12.61
CA ALA A 86 -11.38 9.41 -13.24
C ALA A 86 -11.10 10.51 -12.20
N ASP A 87 -10.61 11.65 -12.64
CA ASP A 87 -10.53 12.84 -11.81
C ASP A 87 -11.91 13.25 -11.28
N GLY A 88 -11.97 13.66 -10.00
CA GLY A 88 -13.23 14.01 -9.34
C GLY A 88 -13.92 15.22 -10.00
N GLY A 89 -13.15 16.16 -10.54
CA GLY A 89 -13.69 17.32 -11.26
C GLY A 89 -14.29 16.95 -12.61
N LEU A 90 -13.70 15.98 -13.32
CA LEU A 90 -14.25 15.44 -14.57
C LEU A 90 -15.53 14.64 -14.31
N TRP A 91 -15.52 13.79 -13.27
CA TRP A 91 -16.71 13.04 -12.84
C TRP A 91 -17.86 13.98 -12.43
N HIS A 92 -17.58 15.03 -11.66
CA HIS A 92 -18.59 16.00 -11.23
C HIS A 92 -19.23 16.76 -12.41
N LYS A 93 -18.47 16.97 -13.50
CA LYS A 93 -18.97 17.60 -14.73
C LYS A 93 -19.61 16.60 -15.70
N GLU A 94 -19.66 15.33 -15.34
CA GLU A 94 -20.12 14.24 -16.20
C GLU A 94 -19.32 14.14 -17.52
N GLU A 95 -18.05 14.55 -17.49
CA GLU A 95 -17.17 14.55 -18.66
C GLU A 95 -16.64 13.13 -18.91
N THR A 96 -17.01 12.56 -20.05
CA THR A 96 -16.62 11.19 -20.41
C THR A 96 -15.14 11.11 -20.72
N VAL A 97 -14.41 10.35 -19.90
CA VAL A 97 -12.98 10.09 -20.10
C VAL A 97 -12.66 8.61 -19.97
N LEU A 98 -11.56 8.20 -20.59
CA LEU A 98 -10.99 6.87 -20.46
C LEU A 98 -9.78 6.91 -19.54
N THR A 99 -9.73 5.99 -18.58
CA THR A 99 -8.66 5.88 -17.60
C THR A 99 -7.87 4.56 -17.77
N PRO A 100 -6.63 4.50 -17.27
CA PRO A 100 -5.83 3.28 -17.26
C PRO A 100 -6.54 2.10 -16.59
N TYR A 101 -6.23 0.87 -16.99
CA TYR A 101 -6.40 -0.28 -16.10
C TYR A 101 -5.49 -0.15 -14.87
N PHE A 102 -5.76 -0.88 -13.79
CA PHE A 102 -4.83 -0.97 -12.68
C PHE A 102 -4.19 -2.36 -12.59
N GLY A 103 -2.87 -2.42 -12.68
CA GLY A 103 -2.10 -3.67 -12.60
C GLY A 103 -1.90 -4.16 -11.15
N ILE A 104 -2.67 -5.16 -10.75
CA ILE A 104 -2.49 -5.89 -9.48
C ILE A 104 -1.53 -7.06 -9.68
N TRP A 105 -0.60 -7.26 -8.73
CA TRP A 105 0.34 -8.38 -8.78
C TRP A 105 -0.32 -9.71 -8.40
N ASP A 106 0.03 -10.76 -9.13
CA ASP A 106 -0.32 -12.13 -8.78
C ASP A 106 0.42 -12.56 -7.50
N ARG A 107 -0.20 -13.44 -6.71
CA ARG A 107 0.45 -14.16 -5.60
C ARG A 107 1.61 -15.03 -6.07
N SER A 108 1.68 -15.45 -7.34
CA SER A 108 2.87 -16.13 -7.88
C SER A 108 4.13 -15.25 -7.86
N ALA A 109 3.98 -13.92 -7.95
CA ALA A 109 5.06 -12.94 -7.75
C ALA A 109 5.53 -12.85 -6.28
N ALA A 110 4.78 -13.45 -5.33
CA ALA A 110 5.18 -13.55 -3.93
C ALA A 110 6.32 -14.53 -3.70
N LYS A 111 6.51 -15.52 -4.59
CA LYS A 111 7.52 -16.56 -4.38
C LYS A 111 8.92 -15.92 -4.38
N MET A 112 9.66 -16.12 -3.30
CA MET A 112 11.04 -15.68 -3.18
C MET A 112 11.89 -16.25 -4.33
N GLY A 113 12.66 -15.39 -5.01
CA GLY A 113 13.48 -15.75 -6.17
C GLY A 113 12.91 -15.33 -7.53
N ASN A 114 11.63 -14.94 -7.62
CA ASN A 114 11.09 -14.31 -8.81
C ASN A 114 11.42 -12.80 -8.79
N SER A 115 12.20 -12.31 -9.76
CA SER A 115 12.47 -10.88 -9.86
C SER A 115 11.23 -10.12 -10.30
N ILE A 116 10.98 -8.97 -9.68
CA ILE A 116 9.86 -8.09 -10.00
C ILE A 116 10.40 -6.84 -10.71
N VAL A 117 10.73 -6.97 -12.00
CA VAL A 117 11.12 -5.87 -12.90
C VAL A 117 9.87 -5.35 -13.64
N PHE A 118 9.62 -4.07 -13.92
CA PHE A 118 9.88 -2.78 -13.28
C PHE A 118 8.83 -1.80 -13.86
N LEU A 119 8.37 -0.81 -13.08
CA LEU A 119 7.27 0.16 -13.33
C LEU A 119 5.83 -0.36 -13.08
N PRO A 120 4.92 0.46 -12.53
CA PRO A 120 3.50 0.30 -12.79
C PRO A 120 3.30 0.41 -14.31
N ALA A 121 2.50 -0.48 -14.91
CA ALA A 121 2.39 -0.68 -16.36
C ALA A 121 1.97 0.56 -17.20
N HIS A 122 1.86 1.74 -16.58
CA HIS A 122 1.25 2.94 -17.12
C HIS A 122 2.13 4.20 -17.00
N TYR A 123 3.32 4.12 -16.37
CA TYR A 123 4.25 5.26 -16.30
C TYR A 123 5.34 5.12 -17.38
N PRO A 124 5.55 6.15 -18.23
CA PRO A 124 6.60 6.11 -19.25
C PRO A 124 8.00 6.11 -18.63
N THR A 125 8.94 5.42 -19.28
CA THR A 125 10.37 5.40 -18.90
C THR A 125 10.97 6.80 -19.08
N PRO A 126 11.88 7.27 -18.20
CA PRO A 126 12.42 8.63 -18.24
C PRO A 126 13.07 9.05 -19.58
N ASP A 127 13.51 8.10 -20.40
CA ASP A 127 14.22 8.34 -21.67
C ASP A 127 13.30 8.69 -22.86
N GLN A 128 11.98 8.72 -22.69
CA GLN A 128 11.05 9.01 -23.80
C GLN A 128 10.75 10.51 -24.00
N VAL A 129 11.45 11.41 -23.31
CA VAL A 129 11.33 12.87 -23.49
C VAL A 129 12.48 13.39 -24.36
N THR A 130 12.54 12.96 -25.62
CA THR A 130 13.48 13.56 -26.59
C THR A 130 12.89 13.61 -28.00
N GLU A 131 12.70 14.85 -28.47
CA GLU A 131 12.55 15.37 -29.84
C GLU A 131 11.81 14.53 -30.90
N ALA A 132 10.65 15.06 -31.32
CA ALA A 132 9.92 14.60 -32.51
C ALA A 132 10.69 14.92 -33.81
N PRO A 133 10.94 13.95 -34.72
CA PRO A 133 11.44 14.22 -36.06
C PRO A 133 10.31 14.52 -37.07
N PRO A 134 10.61 15.20 -38.19
CA PRO A 134 9.62 15.80 -39.07
C PRO A 134 8.90 14.78 -39.98
N GLU A 135 7.64 15.11 -40.28
CA GLU A 135 6.70 14.35 -41.10
C GLU A 135 7.19 14.10 -42.53
N THR A 136 6.92 12.90 -43.06
CA THR A 136 6.82 12.65 -44.50
C THR A 136 5.54 11.84 -44.81
N PRO A 137 4.80 12.14 -45.90
CA PRO A 137 3.47 11.59 -46.13
C PRO A 137 3.48 10.37 -47.05
N SER A 138 3.04 9.21 -46.57
CA SER A 138 2.77 8.03 -47.43
C SER A 138 1.69 7.09 -46.86
N THR A 139 0.49 7.21 -47.43
CA THR A 139 -0.48 6.17 -47.85
C THR A 139 -0.86 4.99 -46.92
N ASN A 140 -2.05 5.11 -46.32
CA ASN A 140 -3.09 4.11 -46.03
C ASN A 140 -2.74 2.63 -45.87
N THR A 141 -2.65 2.19 -44.62
CA THR A 141 -3.20 0.91 -44.15
C THR A 141 -3.67 1.08 -42.71
N ILE A 142 -4.98 0.96 -42.46
CA ILE A 142 -5.58 1.06 -41.13
C ILE A 142 -5.31 -0.25 -40.39
N ALA A 143 -4.18 -0.32 -39.70
CA ALA A 143 -3.97 -1.21 -38.57
C ALA A 143 -4.06 -0.36 -37.29
N PRO A 144 -4.73 -0.83 -36.22
CA PRO A 144 -4.78 -0.07 -34.98
C PRO A 144 -3.38 -0.08 -34.37
N ARG A 145 -2.64 1.01 -34.57
CA ARG A 145 -1.44 1.32 -33.81
C ARG A 145 -1.89 1.68 -32.40
N GLY A 146 -1.76 0.74 -31.46
CA GLY A 146 -1.87 1.04 -30.04
C GLY A 146 -0.72 1.95 -29.65
N ASN A 147 -0.97 3.25 -29.55
CA ASN A 147 -0.10 4.13 -28.78
C ASN A 147 -0.28 3.74 -27.31
N ASP A 148 0.59 2.86 -26.81
CA ASP A 148 0.63 2.36 -25.42
C ASP A 148 1.05 3.43 -24.39
N THR A 149 1.00 4.72 -24.75
CA THR A 149 1.14 5.82 -23.81
C THR A 149 -0.20 6.02 -23.11
N VAL A 150 -0.30 5.47 -21.90
CA VAL A 150 -1.49 5.63 -21.06
C VAL A 150 -1.61 7.09 -20.63
N ASP A 151 -2.74 7.72 -20.97
CA ASP A 151 -3.03 9.09 -20.58
C ASP A 151 -3.36 9.19 -19.07
N MET A 152 -2.38 9.61 -18.28
CA MET A 152 -2.51 9.84 -16.84
C MET A 152 -3.08 11.23 -16.51
N THR A 153 -3.42 12.05 -17.51
CA THR A 153 -3.99 13.38 -17.26
C THR A 153 -5.42 13.32 -16.74
N THR A 154 -6.14 12.23 -17.04
CA THR A 154 -7.56 12.00 -16.72
C THR A 154 -7.80 11.37 -15.34
N VAL A 155 -6.75 10.89 -14.65
CA VAL A 155 -6.86 10.35 -13.28
C VAL A 155 -6.63 11.44 -12.24
N GLY A 156 -7.36 11.35 -11.13
CA GLY A 156 -7.28 12.31 -10.01
C GLY A 156 -6.74 11.70 -8.71
N ALA A 157 -6.78 12.50 -7.65
CA ALA A 157 -6.24 12.15 -6.33
C ALA A 157 -6.70 10.78 -5.78
N PHE A 158 -7.93 10.35 -6.08
CA PHE A 158 -8.44 9.05 -5.64
C PHE A 158 -7.69 7.87 -6.28
N ALA A 159 -7.28 7.98 -7.55
CA ALA A 159 -6.46 6.97 -8.22
C ALA A 159 -5.11 6.80 -7.51
N TYR A 160 -4.41 7.91 -7.22
CA TYR A 160 -3.14 7.88 -6.48
C TYR A 160 -3.28 7.32 -5.07
N CYS A 161 -4.39 7.61 -4.40
CA CYS A 161 -4.69 7.00 -3.09
C CYS A 161 -4.83 5.47 -3.18
N ILE A 162 -5.44 4.95 -4.26
CA ILE A 162 -5.53 3.50 -4.51
C ILE A 162 -4.13 2.93 -4.76
N GLU A 163 -3.32 3.57 -5.60
CA GLU A 163 -1.96 3.11 -5.89
C GLU A 163 -1.07 3.06 -4.65
N ALA A 164 -1.12 4.10 -3.81
CA ALA A 164 -0.39 4.16 -2.55
C ALA A 164 -0.86 3.06 -1.58
N THR A 165 -2.18 2.84 -1.48
CA THR A 165 -2.76 1.81 -0.61
C THR A 165 -2.41 0.40 -1.06
N GLU A 166 -2.42 0.14 -2.36
CA GLU A 166 -1.91 -1.11 -2.93
C GLU A 166 -0.41 -1.27 -2.64
N SER A 167 0.40 -0.21 -2.78
CA SER A 167 1.83 -0.26 -2.47
C SER A 167 2.09 -0.61 -1.01
N LEU A 168 1.33 -0.04 -0.08
CA LEU A 168 1.35 -0.39 1.34
C LEU A 168 1.00 -1.87 1.57
N SER A 169 -0.03 -2.37 0.88
CA SER A 169 -0.39 -3.79 0.93
C SER A 169 0.72 -4.69 0.42
N ARG A 170 1.43 -4.28 -0.65
CA ARG A 170 2.55 -5.04 -1.22
C ARG A 170 3.72 -5.16 -0.27
N VAL A 171 4.11 -4.08 0.39
CA VAL A 171 5.13 -4.11 1.44
C VAL A 171 4.73 -5.11 2.52
N THR A 172 3.46 -5.10 2.93
CA THR A 172 3.00 -6.03 3.97
C THR A 172 3.04 -7.49 3.51
N THR A 173 2.46 -7.80 2.36
CA THR A 173 2.32 -9.19 1.87
C THR A 173 3.65 -9.78 1.37
N TYR A 174 4.43 -8.99 0.61
CA TYR A 174 5.61 -9.49 -0.08
C TYR A 174 6.92 -9.29 0.68
N PHE A 175 6.89 -8.59 1.82
CA PHE A 175 8.06 -8.40 2.67
C PHE A 175 7.81 -8.79 4.12
N LEU A 176 6.83 -8.17 4.79
CA LEU A 176 6.61 -8.40 6.23
C LEU A 176 5.98 -9.76 6.58
N GLN A 177 5.11 -10.30 5.72
CA GLN A 177 4.46 -11.60 5.94
C GLN A 177 5.29 -12.79 5.44
N GLN A 178 6.42 -12.55 4.78
CA GLN A 178 7.27 -13.62 4.26
C GLN A 178 7.92 -14.40 5.39
N ARG A 179 7.83 -15.74 5.33
CA ARG A 179 8.48 -16.63 6.28
C ARG A 179 9.89 -16.91 5.78
N ILE A 180 10.88 -16.39 6.50
CA ILE A 180 12.29 -16.46 6.11
C ILE A 180 13.06 -17.24 7.14
N ASN A 181 13.80 -18.26 6.71
CA ASN A 181 14.79 -18.91 7.54
C ASN A 181 16.10 -18.11 7.50
N PHE A 182 16.32 -17.28 8.53
CA PHE A 182 17.52 -16.45 8.64
C PHE A 182 18.83 -17.24 8.74
N ARG A 183 18.79 -18.57 8.95
CA ARG A 183 19.99 -19.42 8.87
C ARG A 183 20.38 -19.75 7.43
N ASN A 184 19.46 -19.61 6.48
CA ASN A 184 19.68 -19.84 5.07
C ASN A 184 20.10 -18.53 4.38
N ARG A 185 21.37 -18.44 3.98
CA ARG A 185 21.92 -17.25 3.31
C ARG A 185 21.20 -16.91 2.00
N GLN A 186 20.72 -17.92 1.26
CA GLN A 186 19.99 -17.69 0.01
C GLN A 186 18.63 -17.03 0.25
N GLU A 187 17.89 -17.49 1.27
CA GLU A 187 16.60 -16.89 1.61
C GLU A 187 16.76 -15.45 2.10
N VAL A 188 17.80 -15.17 2.89
CA VAL A 188 18.13 -13.81 3.32
C VAL A 188 18.52 -12.93 2.12
N GLY A 189 19.28 -13.47 1.17
CA GLY A 189 19.63 -12.77 -0.08
C GLY A 189 18.39 -12.42 -0.90
N ASN A 190 17.50 -13.38 -1.12
CA ASN A 190 16.24 -13.17 -1.83
C ASN A 190 15.34 -12.13 -1.13
N TRP A 191 15.32 -12.14 0.20
CA TRP A 191 14.58 -11.16 1.00
C TRP A 191 15.14 -9.74 0.86
N LEU A 192 16.47 -9.58 0.88
CA LEU A 192 17.13 -8.29 0.66
C LEU A 192 16.97 -7.79 -0.78
N THR A 193 16.99 -8.68 -1.77
CA THR A 193 16.65 -8.34 -3.16
C THR A 193 15.21 -7.82 -3.23
N ARG A 194 14.27 -8.50 -2.55
CA ARG A 194 12.87 -8.06 -2.51
C ARG A 194 12.70 -6.70 -1.80
N PHE A 195 13.46 -6.45 -0.74
CA PHE A 195 13.53 -5.12 -0.12
C PHE A 195 13.93 -4.06 -1.14
N LYS A 196 15.02 -4.28 -1.89
CA LYS A 196 15.50 -3.35 -2.91
C LYS A 196 14.45 -3.10 -4.01
N GLU A 197 13.81 -4.15 -4.51
CA GLU A 197 12.77 -4.06 -5.54
C GLU A 197 11.58 -3.19 -5.07
N LEU A 198 11.14 -3.39 -3.83
CA LEU A 198 10.04 -2.61 -3.25
C LEU A 198 10.45 -1.17 -2.95
N ASP A 199 11.68 -0.93 -2.47
CA ASP A 199 12.21 0.42 -2.20
C ASP A 199 12.28 1.25 -3.48
N LEU A 200 12.91 0.70 -4.53
CA LEU A 200 13.00 1.36 -5.83
C LEU A 200 11.62 1.64 -6.42
N ARG A 201 10.65 0.73 -6.25
CA ARG A 201 9.29 0.96 -6.72
C ARG A 201 8.62 2.13 -6.01
N LEU A 202 8.78 2.25 -4.69
CA LEU A 202 8.24 3.37 -3.91
C LEU A 202 8.90 4.69 -4.33
N VAL A 203 10.24 4.72 -4.43
CA VAL A 203 10.99 5.90 -4.92
C VAL A 203 10.49 6.32 -6.30
N HIS A 204 10.33 5.37 -7.23
CA HIS A 204 9.89 5.67 -8.58
C HIS A 204 8.45 6.18 -8.61
N TRP A 205 7.56 5.61 -7.82
CA TRP A 205 6.19 6.11 -7.70
C TRP A 205 6.17 7.58 -7.26
N LYS A 206 6.99 7.97 -6.26
CA LYS A 206 7.17 9.37 -5.85
C LYS A 206 7.64 10.24 -7.03
N MET A 207 8.66 9.79 -7.76
CA MET A 207 9.23 10.56 -8.89
C MET A 207 8.19 10.87 -9.98
N PHE A 208 7.31 9.90 -10.29
CA PHE A 208 6.32 10.00 -11.35
C PHE A 208 4.99 10.66 -10.97
N LEU A 209 4.82 11.10 -9.71
CA LEU A 209 3.66 11.92 -9.36
C LEU A 209 3.60 13.17 -10.26
N PRO A 210 2.47 13.47 -10.92
CA PRO A 210 2.36 14.66 -11.76
C PRO A 210 2.59 15.94 -10.96
N GLN A 211 3.17 16.95 -11.59
CA GLN A 211 3.49 18.22 -10.93
C GLN A 211 2.26 18.88 -10.26
N LYS A 212 1.08 18.80 -10.89
CA LYS A 212 -0.20 19.28 -10.34
C LYS A 212 -0.65 18.59 -9.04
N TRP A 213 -0.05 17.44 -8.72
CA TRP A 213 -0.32 16.64 -7.52
C TRP A 213 0.89 16.55 -6.61
N LYS A 214 2.07 17.01 -7.07
CA LYS A 214 3.17 17.39 -6.19
C LYS A 214 2.72 18.63 -5.44
N ASP A 215 2.37 19.70 -6.13
CA ASP A 215 1.92 20.96 -5.51
C ASP A 215 0.45 20.87 -5.07
N SER A 216 0.20 20.65 -3.78
CA SER A 216 -1.15 20.55 -3.20
C SER A 216 -1.98 21.86 -3.23
N ASN A 217 -1.54 22.89 -3.97
CA ASN A 217 -2.26 24.15 -4.16
C ASN A 217 -3.29 24.05 -5.30
N ILE A 218 -4.32 23.21 -5.12
CA ILE A 218 -5.48 23.18 -6.03
C ILE A 218 -6.49 24.25 -5.59
N SER A 219 -6.02 25.48 -5.49
CA SER A 219 -6.89 26.65 -5.44
C SER A 219 -6.28 27.72 -6.34
N ARG A 220 -7.03 28.15 -7.35
CA ARG A 220 -6.69 29.30 -8.21
C ARG A 220 -6.64 30.63 -7.43
N ARG A 221 -6.85 30.59 -6.11
CA ARG A 221 -6.82 31.72 -5.20
C ARG A 221 -5.67 31.52 -4.20
N PRO A 222 -4.62 32.35 -4.24
CA PRO A 222 -3.43 32.22 -3.38
C PRO A 222 -3.70 32.39 -1.87
N THR A 223 -4.94 32.64 -1.46
CA THR A 223 -5.33 32.89 -0.06
C THR A 223 -5.94 31.70 0.66
N ILE A 224 -6.24 30.58 -0.02
CA ILE A 224 -6.86 29.39 0.60
C ILE A 224 -6.01 28.16 0.28
N ILE A 225 -5.27 27.66 1.27
CA ILE A 225 -4.61 26.35 1.23
C ILE A 225 -5.70 25.29 1.36
N ASN A 226 -5.94 24.51 0.29
CA ASN A 226 -6.90 23.42 0.27
C ASN A 226 -6.18 22.09 0.06
N MET A 227 -6.07 21.28 1.11
CA MET A 227 -5.42 19.96 1.03
C MET A 227 -6.46 18.90 0.63
N ASP A 228 -6.32 18.33 -0.58
CA ASP A 228 -7.17 17.23 -1.02
C ASP A 228 -7.00 16.01 -0.11
N PRO A 229 -8.09 15.43 0.43
CA PRO A 229 -8.01 14.33 1.40
C PRO A 229 -7.45 13.04 0.83
N ASN A 230 -7.69 12.73 -0.45
CA ASN A 230 -7.19 11.51 -1.09
C ASN A 230 -5.71 11.64 -1.41
N LEU A 231 -5.28 12.81 -1.90
CA LEU A 231 -3.86 13.08 -2.18
C LEU A 231 -3.05 13.12 -0.88
N THR A 232 -3.56 13.81 0.14
CA THR A 232 -2.93 13.84 1.46
C THR A 232 -2.81 12.43 2.03
N LEU A 233 -3.85 11.61 1.89
CA LEU A 233 -3.81 10.21 2.29
C LEU A 233 -2.79 9.40 1.49
N ALA A 234 -2.69 9.61 0.18
CA ALA A 234 -1.71 8.95 -0.67
C ALA A 234 -0.27 9.22 -0.18
N HIS A 235 0.05 10.48 0.14
CA HIS A 235 1.38 10.87 0.62
C HIS A 235 1.73 10.21 1.97
N ILE A 236 0.86 10.31 2.96
CA ILE A 236 1.15 9.68 4.27
C ILE A 236 1.12 8.15 4.18
N THR A 237 0.37 7.58 3.23
CA THR A 237 0.37 6.13 2.95
C THR A 237 1.68 5.68 2.32
N HIS A 238 2.25 6.48 1.40
CA HIS A 238 3.59 6.26 0.86
C HIS A 238 4.65 6.31 1.96
N ASN A 239 4.66 7.37 2.78
CA ASN A 239 5.59 7.49 3.91
C ASN A 239 5.44 6.31 4.89
N THR A 240 4.21 5.87 5.16
CA THR A 240 3.95 4.67 5.97
C THR A 240 4.51 3.40 5.33
N SER A 241 4.41 3.27 4.00
CA SER A 241 5.00 2.14 3.26
C SER A 241 6.52 2.12 3.39
N MET A 242 7.17 3.29 3.30
CA MET A 242 8.61 3.43 3.54
C MET A 242 8.98 2.99 4.97
N ILE A 243 8.24 3.46 5.98
CA ILE A 243 8.47 3.06 7.38
C ILE A 243 8.37 1.55 7.54
N LEU A 244 7.28 0.93 7.06
CA LEU A 244 7.05 -0.50 7.19
C LEU A 244 8.09 -1.35 6.44
N LEU A 245 8.59 -0.87 5.30
CA LEU A 245 9.64 -1.55 4.53
C LEU A 245 11.00 -1.46 5.24
N HIS A 246 11.36 -0.28 5.75
CA HIS A 246 12.68 -0.03 6.33
C HIS A 246 12.82 -0.46 7.79
N GLN A 247 11.74 -0.51 8.59
CA GLN A 247 11.83 -0.71 10.04
C GLN A 247 12.55 -2.02 10.44
N GLN A 248 12.41 -3.09 9.64
CA GLN A 248 13.09 -4.36 9.92
C GLN A 248 14.60 -4.32 9.66
N ILE A 249 15.02 -3.44 8.74
CA ILE A 249 16.42 -3.21 8.43
C ILE A 249 17.02 -2.20 9.40
N ALA A 250 16.23 -1.19 9.80
CA ALA A 250 16.58 -0.17 10.76
C ALA A 250 16.81 -0.71 12.18
N TYR A 251 15.91 -1.60 12.65
CA TYR A 251 15.88 -2.07 14.03
C TYR A 251 15.98 -3.60 14.11
N PRO A 252 17.08 -4.21 13.60
CA PRO A 252 17.18 -5.65 13.51
C PRO A 252 17.25 -6.32 14.89
N ALA A 253 16.68 -7.52 15.00
CA ALA A 253 16.86 -8.35 16.18
C ALA A 253 18.35 -8.72 16.35
N PRO A 254 18.87 -8.86 17.59
CA PRO A 254 20.29 -9.15 17.84
C PRO A 254 20.80 -10.43 17.17
N GLN A 255 19.91 -11.40 16.92
CA GLN A 255 20.25 -12.64 16.22
C GLN A 255 20.60 -12.46 14.74
N TRP A 256 20.23 -11.34 14.11
CA TRP A 256 20.43 -11.10 12.67
C TRP A 256 21.71 -10.35 12.35
N THR A 257 22.16 -9.48 13.26
CA THR A 257 23.35 -8.65 13.08
C THR A 257 24.65 -9.45 12.94
N SER A 258 24.67 -10.71 13.37
CA SER A 258 25.81 -11.62 13.18
C SER A 258 25.82 -12.33 11.82
N ILE A 259 24.70 -12.32 11.08
CA ILE A 259 24.51 -13.10 9.85
C ILE A 259 24.77 -12.25 8.60
N VAL A 260 24.30 -11.00 8.62
CA VAL A 260 24.46 -10.06 7.51
C VAL A 260 24.60 -8.64 8.03
N ARG A 261 25.52 -7.87 7.43
CA ARG A 261 25.64 -6.44 7.71
C ARG A 261 24.49 -5.72 7.01
N MET A 262 23.71 -4.97 7.77
CA MET A 262 22.53 -4.25 7.27
C MET A 262 22.76 -2.74 7.26
N PRO A 263 22.18 -1.98 6.31
CA PRO A 263 22.22 -0.52 6.28
C PRO A 263 21.25 0.07 7.32
N SER A 264 21.45 -0.28 8.59
CA SER A 264 20.50 0.02 9.66
C SER A 264 20.40 1.51 9.96
N SER A 265 21.52 2.25 9.97
CA SER A 265 21.50 3.70 10.21
C SER A 265 20.69 4.47 9.16
N HIS A 266 20.94 4.19 7.89
CA HIS A 266 20.23 4.85 6.77
C HIS A 266 18.73 4.51 6.75
N SER A 267 18.41 3.24 7.01
CA SER A 267 17.01 2.81 7.11
C SER A 267 16.31 3.45 8.32
N ALA A 268 17.02 3.62 9.45
CA ALA A 268 16.49 4.29 10.63
C ALA A 268 16.24 5.78 10.38
N GLU A 269 17.16 6.46 9.70
CA GLU A 269 17.00 7.85 9.26
C GLU A 269 15.80 7.99 8.32
N THR A 270 15.67 7.11 7.32
CA THR A 270 14.51 7.07 6.42
C THR A 270 13.20 6.93 7.20
N CYS A 271 13.14 6.03 8.19
CA CYS A 271 11.96 5.87 9.04
C CYS A 271 11.65 7.14 9.87
N GLN A 272 12.66 7.80 10.42
CA GLN A 272 12.48 9.02 11.21
C GLN A 272 11.97 10.18 10.36
N ILE A 273 12.61 10.43 9.22
CA ILE A 273 12.21 11.51 8.29
C ILE A 273 10.78 11.25 7.81
N ALA A 274 10.44 10.01 7.41
CA ALA A 274 9.09 9.65 7.00
C ALA A 274 8.04 9.89 8.10
N ALA A 275 8.38 9.58 9.36
CA ALA A 275 7.48 9.81 10.49
C ALA A 275 7.32 11.31 10.81
N ALA A 276 8.40 12.08 10.75
CA ALA A 276 8.38 13.53 10.96
C ALA A 276 7.58 14.25 9.87
N GLU A 277 7.79 13.91 8.60
CA GLU A 277 7.00 14.46 7.49
C GLU A 277 5.52 14.06 7.59
N THR A 278 5.22 12.82 8.00
CA THR A 278 3.83 12.42 8.28
C THR A 278 3.18 13.26 9.37
N ALA A 279 3.94 13.64 10.42
CA ALA A 279 3.46 14.54 11.47
C ALA A 279 3.15 15.93 10.90
N THR A 280 4.08 16.51 10.14
CA THR A 280 3.94 17.82 9.50
C THR A 280 2.73 17.87 8.56
N ILE A 281 2.61 16.89 7.65
CA ILE A 281 1.49 16.79 6.69
C ILE A 281 0.16 16.66 7.46
N THR A 282 0.11 15.80 8.48
CA THR A 282 -1.11 15.56 9.27
C THR A 282 -1.55 16.82 10.03
N GLN A 283 -0.62 17.51 10.70
CA GLN A 283 -0.93 18.73 11.44
C GLN A 283 -1.44 19.83 10.50
N LYS A 284 -0.83 19.99 9.32
CA LYS A 284 -1.29 20.94 8.32
C LYS A 284 -2.67 20.57 7.77
N TYR A 285 -2.93 19.29 7.49
CA TYR A 285 -4.25 18.81 7.08
C TYR A 285 -5.31 19.12 8.14
N LEU A 286 -5.02 18.86 9.42
CA LEU A 286 -5.93 19.18 10.53
C LEU A 286 -6.15 20.69 10.68
N LYS A 287 -5.12 21.51 10.45
CA LYS A 287 -5.20 22.98 10.52
C LYS A 287 -6.05 23.58 9.40
N TYR A 288 -5.94 23.05 8.19
CA TYR A 288 -6.58 23.62 7.00
C TYR A 288 -7.91 22.95 6.61
N THR A 289 -8.32 21.88 7.31
CA THR A 289 -9.64 21.27 7.12
C THR A 289 -10.60 21.60 8.26
N PRO A 290 -11.90 21.80 7.97
CA PRO A 290 -12.90 22.07 9.01
C PRO A 290 -12.92 21.02 10.13
N GLU A 291 -13.11 21.45 11.38
CA GLU A 291 -13.12 20.55 12.54
C GLU A 291 -14.21 19.47 12.49
N ASN A 292 -15.30 19.73 11.78
CA ASN A 292 -16.40 18.78 11.58
C ASN A 292 -16.18 17.84 10.37
N SER A 293 -15.11 18.03 9.60
CA SER A 293 -14.82 17.19 8.44
C SER A 293 -14.28 15.82 8.90
N PRO A 294 -14.90 14.70 8.49
CA PRO A 294 -14.43 13.37 8.88
C PRO A 294 -13.05 13.08 8.29
N VAL A 295 -12.24 12.34 9.03
CA VAL A 295 -10.93 11.86 8.57
C VAL A 295 -11.04 10.37 8.21
N ASN A 296 -10.42 9.95 7.11
CA ASN A 296 -10.43 8.55 6.70
C ASN A 296 -9.69 7.67 7.73
N SER A 297 -10.17 6.43 7.99
CA SER A 297 -9.57 5.51 8.96
C SER A 297 -8.10 5.17 8.69
N GLN A 298 -7.67 5.18 7.42
CA GLN A 298 -6.29 4.93 7.03
C GLN A 298 -5.33 6.02 7.51
N PHE A 299 -5.77 7.29 7.63
CA PHE A 299 -4.96 8.34 8.26
C PHE A 299 -4.54 7.94 9.67
N ALA A 300 -5.50 7.44 10.47
CA ALA A 300 -5.22 7.05 11.85
C ALA A 300 -4.18 5.92 11.91
N PHE A 301 -4.22 4.97 10.95
CA PHE A 301 -3.21 3.93 10.84
C PHE A 301 -1.83 4.48 10.48
N CYS A 302 -1.73 5.34 9.47
CA CYS A 302 -0.47 5.98 9.05
C CYS A 302 0.18 6.79 10.17
N VAL A 303 -0.62 7.60 10.87
CA VAL A 303 -0.17 8.41 12.03
C VAL A 303 0.29 7.52 13.17
N PHE A 304 -0.44 6.43 13.45
CA PHE A 304 -0.08 5.47 14.48
C PHE A 304 1.25 4.74 14.19
N VAL A 305 1.43 4.25 12.96
CA VAL A 305 2.69 3.60 12.54
C VAL A 305 3.86 4.58 12.65
N SER A 306 3.68 5.83 12.21
CA SER A 306 4.70 6.87 12.31
C SER A 306 5.12 7.16 13.76
N ALA A 307 4.15 7.30 14.66
CA ALA A 307 4.44 7.53 16.08
C ALA A 307 5.12 6.32 16.73
N ARG A 308 4.71 5.10 16.37
CA ARG A 308 5.41 3.88 16.83
C ARG A 308 6.85 3.84 16.35
N ALA A 309 7.12 4.19 15.10
CA ALA A 309 8.48 4.19 14.56
C ALA A 309 9.40 5.12 15.35
N LEU A 310 8.93 6.32 15.73
CA LEU A 310 9.68 7.24 16.59
C LEU A 310 9.93 6.67 17.99
N LEU A 311 8.94 5.99 18.57
CA LEU A 311 9.08 5.35 19.88
C LEU A 311 10.09 4.18 19.86
N VAL A 312 10.04 3.35 18.80
CA VAL A 312 11.00 2.26 18.58
C VAL A 312 12.39 2.84 18.39
N HIS A 313 12.54 3.89 17.58
CA HIS A 313 13.83 4.55 17.35
C HIS A 313 14.45 5.03 18.66
N TRP A 314 13.66 5.78 19.45
CA TRP A 314 14.06 6.30 20.74
C TRP A 314 14.70 5.22 21.62
N LYS A 315 14.03 4.06 21.74
CA LYS A 315 14.53 2.96 22.56
C LYS A 315 15.67 2.18 21.96
N PHE A 316 15.63 1.90 20.67
CA PHE A 316 16.65 1.11 20.01
C PHE A 316 18.00 1.82 20.00
N TYR A 317 18.02 3.10 19.62
CA TYR A 317 19.24 3.91 19.51
C TYR A 317 19.58 4.70 20.77
N LYS A 318 18.71 4.68 21.79
CA LYS A 318 18.90 5.40 23.06
C LYS A 318 19.09 6.92 22.85
N THR A 319 18.31 7.49 21.94
CA THR A 319 18.30 8.93 21.67
C THR A 319 17.35 9.65 22.62
N ASP A 320 17.07 10.93 22.35
CA ASP A 320 15.87 11.57 22.87
C ASP A 320 14.64 11.19 22.03
N LEU A 321 13.47 11.24 22.66
CA LEU A 321 12.21 11.02 21.96
C LEU A 321 11.87 12.25 21.11
N ALA A 322 11.70 12.04 19.81
CA ALA A 322 11.35 13.10 18.86
C ALA A 322 10.01 13.77 19.24
N PRO A 323 9.92 15.12 19.25
CA PRO A 323 8.70 15.84 19.64
C PRO A 323 7.50 15.52 18.73
N GLU A 324 7.75 15.13 17.48
CA GLU A 324 6.75 14.71 16.50
C GLU A 324 5.93 13.51 17.00
N PHE A 325 6.48 12.69 17.91
CA PHE A 325 5.73 11.63 18.57
C PHE A 325 4.46 12.18 19.24
N TRP A 326 4.60 13.24 20.03
CA TRP A 326 3.46 13.83 20.74
C TRP A 326 2.52 14.57 19.81
N ALA A 327 3.05 15.21 18.76
CA ALA A 327 2.25 15.81 17.70
C ALA A 327 1.34 14.79 17.00
N LEU A 328 1.86 13.59 16.71
CA LEU A 328 1.10 12.50 16.10
C LEU A 328 0.04 11.95 17.08
N VAL A 329 0.39 11.79 18.36
CA VAL A 329 -0.57 11.36 19.38
C VAL A 329 -1.71 12.38 19.54
N GLU A 330 -1.41 13.68 19.57
CA GLU A 330 -2.41 14.74 19.60
C GLU A 330 -3.29 14.74 18.34
N SER A 331 -2.69 14.45 17.17
CA SER A 331 -3.44 14.31 15.91
C SER A 331 -4.45 13.15 15.98
N LEU A 332 -4.09 12.02 16.60
CA LEU A 332 -5.03 10.91 16.86
C LEU A 332 -6.15 11.31 17.83
N ASP A 333 -5.84 12.09 18.87
CA ASP A 333 -6.84 12.64 19.78
C ASP A 333 -7.79 13.60 19.03
N ASN A 334 -7.30 14.37 18.05
CA ASN A 334 -8.12 15.20 17.17
C ASN A 334 -9.03 14.34 16.28
N PHE A 335 -8.49 13.31 15.62
CA PHE A 335 -9.30 12.37 14.82
C PHE A 335 -10.42 11.73 15.65
N ALA A 336 -10.12 11.32 16.89
CA ALA A 336 -11.11 10.76 17.79
C ALA A 336 -12.24 11.76 18.11
N LYS A 337 -11.91 13.04 18.32
CA LYS A 337 -12.90 14.11 18.51
C LYS A 337 -13.76 14.30 17.26
N ARG A 338 -13.16 14.34 16.06
CA ARG A 338 -13.89 14.48 14.79
C ARG A 338 -14.86 13.33 14.56
N TRP A 339 -14.45 12.09 14.83
CA TRP A 339 -15.29 10.89 14.66
C TRP A 339 -16.40 10.74 15.68
N ALA A 340 -16.28 11.33 16.87
CA ALA A 340 -17.39 11.40 17.83
C ALA A 340 -18.55 12.24 17.28
N GLY A 341 -18.25 13.17 16.35
CA GLY A 341 -19.23 14.07 15.75
C GLY A 341 -19.81 15.08 16.75
N PRO A 342 -20.59 16.06 16.27
CA PRO A 342 -21.14 17.11 17.12
C PRO A 342 -22.28 16.62 18.05
N LEU A 343 -22.91 15.49 17.72
CA LEU A 343 -24.15 15.02 18.35
C LEU A 343 -23.93 13.95 19.44
N PHE A 344 -22.81 13.23 19.44
CA PHE A 344 -22.55 12.13 20.38
C PHE A 344 -21.43 12.47 21.36
N ARG A 345 -21.73 13.32 22.35
CA ARG A 345 -20.82 13.63 23.48
C ARG A 345 -20.89 12.61 24.65
N SER A 346 -21.59 11.47 24.52
CA SER A 346 -21.82 10.54 25.65
C SER A 346 -21.45 9.07 25.35
N LYS A 347 -20.59 8.52 26.24
CA LYS A 347 -20.30 7.11 26.58
C LYS A 347 -20.26 6.06 25.44
N THR A 348 -19.75 6.38 24.27
CA THR A 348 -19.53 5.39 23.21
C THR A 348 -18.16 4.72 23.33
N LYS A 349 -18.10 3.45 22.90
CA LYS A 349 -16.87 2.64 22.83
C LYS A 349 -15.74 3.45 22.18
N SER A 350 -14.54 3.39 22.76
CA SER A 350 -13.35 4.09 22.24
C SER A 350 -13.17 3.86 20.74
N SER A 351 -13.06 4.95 19.98
CA SER A 351 -12.87 4.94 18.53
C SER A 351 -11.49 4.35 18.17
N LEU A 352 -11.27 3.98 16.91
CA LEU A 352 -9.96 3.44 16.51
C LEU A 352 -8.81 4.43 16.79
N ALA A 353 -9.00 5.72 16.51
CA ALA A 353 -7.98 6.73 16.73
C ALA A 353 -7.69 6.92 18.24
N ALA A 354 -8.72 6.91 19.08
CA ALA A 354 -8.56 6.94 20.53
C ALA A 354 -7.83 5.70 21.07
N LYS A 355 -8.08 4.52 20.48
CA LYS A 355 -7.33 3.30 20.81
C LYS A 355 -5.86 3.41 20.43
N TYR A 356 -5.55 3.88 19.22
CA TYR A 356 -4.17 4.11 18.81
C TYR A 356 -3.45 5.12 19.69
N SER A 357 -4.10 6.23 20.06
CA SER A 357 -3.55 7.20 21.02
C SER A 357 -3.21 6.54 22.36
N ALA A 358 -4.16 5.80 22.96
CA ALA A 358 -3.92 5.08 24.21
C ALA A 358 -2.81 4.02 24.10
N GLN A 359 -2.76 3.32 22.97
CA GLN A 359 -1.77 2.29 22.67
C GLN A 359 -0.37 2.84 22.42
N LEU A 360 -0.22 4.10 22.04
CA LEU A 360 1.10 4.76 21.96
C LEU A 360 1.57 5.21 23.35
N ARG A 361 0.64 5.73 24.17
CA ARG A 361 0.94 6.20 25.53
C ARG A 361 1.35 5.07 26.47
N SER A 362 0.80 3.86 26.31
CA SER A 362 1.11 2.71 27.19
C SER A 362 2.57 2.22 27.06
N PRO A 363 3.08 1.85 25.87
CA PRO A 363 4.49 1.51 25.68
C PRO A 363 5.43 2.66 26.00
N HIS A 364 5.06 3.92 25.72
CA HIS A 364 5.83 5.09 26.16
C HIS A 364 6.02 5.12 27.68
N LYS A 365 4.93 4.93 28.45
CA LYS A 365 5.02 4.88 29.90
C LYS A 365 5.90 3.73 30.39
N LYS A 366 5.75 2.52 29.83
CA LYS A 366 6.62 1.37 30.16
C LYS A 366 8.09 1.65 29.84
N CYS A 367 8.34 2.33 28.74
CA CYS A 367 9.64 2.79 28.32
C CYS A 367 10.29 3.77 29.33
N GLU A 368 9.50 4.62 29.99
CA GLU A 368 9.99 5.52 31.05
C GLU A 368 10.26 4.77 32.36
N GLU A 369 9.40 3.80 32.70
CA GLU A 369 9.46 3.03 33.94
C GLU A 369 10.55 1.94 33.93
N ASP A 370 10.82 1.35 32.76
CA ASP A 370 11.75 0.24 32.59
C ASP A 370 12.72 0.52 31.42
N SER A 371 13.99 0.73 31.76
CA SER A 371 15.06 0.95 30.77
C SER A 371 15.37 -0.29 29.92
N SER A 372 14.96 -1.48 30.35
CA SER A 372 15.17 -2.74 29.61
C SER A 372 14.04 -3.09 28.65
N TYR A 373 12.88 -2.42 28.78
CA TYR A 373 11.74 -2.62 27.89
C TYR A 373 12.04 -2.05 26.49
N SER A 374 11.84 -2.89 25.47
CA SER A 374 11.92 -2.51 24.06
C SER A 374 10.58 -2.79 23.38
N PRO A 375 9.95 -1.80 22.71
CA PRO A 375 8.74 -2.03 21.94
C PRO A 375 8.98 -2.99 20.76
N ASP A 376 7.98 -3.81 20.44
CA ASP A 376 8.03 -4.66 19.23
C ASP A 376 8.00 -3.79 17.96
N VAL A 377 9.01 -3.98 17.10
CA VAL A 377 9.23 -3.28 15.84
C VAL A 377 8.06 -3.48 14.87
N VAL A 378 7.44 -4.66 14.80
CA VAL A 378 6.26 -4.94 13.94
C VAL A 378 4.97 -5.07 14.76
N GLY A 379 5.01 -4.72 16.05
CA GLY A 379 3.88 -4.94 16.96
C GLY A 379 2.64 -4.09 16.65
N TYR A 380 2.64 -3.32 15.55
CA TYR A 380 1.48 -2.51 15.14
C TYR A 380 0.23 -3.37 14.88
N SER A 381 0.38 -4.62 14.45
CA SER A 381 -0.72 -5.54 14.13
C SER A 381 -1.20 -6.36 15.34
N THR A 382 -0.33 -6.63 16.31
CA THR A 382 -0.61 -7.50 17.47
C THR A 382 -1.11 -6.73 18.68
N ASP A 383 -0.57 -5.53 18.93
CA ASP A 383 -0.83 -4.78 20.15
C ASP A 383 -2.21 -4.06 20.16
N GLY A 384 -2.90 -3.96 19.02
CA GLY A 384 -4.08 -3.09 18.85
C GLY A 384 -5.45 -3.76 19.01
N PHE A 385 -5.50 -5.10 19.05
CA PHE A 385 -6.75 -5.85 18.93
C PHE A 385 -7.05 -6.83 20.07
N ILE A 386 -6.06 -7.13 20.91
CA ILE A 386 -6.30 -7.89 22.13
C ILE A 386 -6.89 -6.91 23.16
N THR A 387 -8.22 -6.82 23.20
CA THR A 387 -8.91 -6.45 24.44
C THR A 387 -8.26 -7.26 25.55
N GLN A 388 -7.66 -6.62 26.55
CA GLN A 388 -7.31 -7.27 27.79
C GLN A 388 -8.54 -8.10 28.21
N ALA A 389 -8.47 -9.42 28.02
CA ALA A 389 -9.28 -10.32 28.79
C ALA A 389 -8.81 -10.05 30.21
N SER A 390 -9.63 -9.32 30.96
CA SER A 390 -9.46 -9.09 32.38
C SER A 390 -9.13 -10.43 33.01
N SER A 391 -7.87 -10.61 33.41
CA SER A 391 -7.43 -11.70 34.25
C SER A 391 -8.04 -11.47 35.63
N HIS A 392 -9.31 -11.84 35.78
CA HIS A 392 -9.86 -12.09 37.10
C HIS A 392 -9.14 -13.32 37.66
N PRO A 393 -8.55 -13.26 38.86
CA PRO A 393 -8.09 -14.47 39.54
C PRO A 393 -9.33 -15.34 39.79
N GLU A 394 -9.35 -16.54 39.24
CA GLU A 394 -10.35 -17.55 39.57
C GLU A 394 -10.24 -17.87 41.07
N GLN A 395 -11.14 -17.30 41.87
CA GLN A 395 -11.45 -17.84 43.18
C GLN A 395 -12.27 -19.11 42.96
N GLN A 396 -11.66 -20.24 43.29
CA GLN A 396 -12.32 -21.53 43.46
C GLN A 396 -13.46 -21.37 44.47
N GLN A 397 -14.69 -21.42 44.00
CA GLN A 397 -15.84 -21.82 44.81
C GLN A 397 -16.54 -22.97 44.08
N ALA A 398 -16.32 -24.15 44.64
CA ALA A 398 -17.09 -25.33 44.34
C ALA A 398 -18.53 -25.08 44.78
N ASP A 399 -19.48 -25.26 43.85
CA ASP A 399 -20.81 -25.73 44.25
C ASP A 399 -21.45 -26.56 43.14
N ASN A 400 -21.74 -27.80 43.53
CA ASN A 400 -22.55 -28.76 42.80
C ASN A 400 -24.00 -28.27 42.73
N ARG A 401 -24.65 -28.37 41.56
CA ARG A 401 -25.81 -29.27 41.32
C ARG A 401 -26.58 -28.96 40.01
N HIS A 402 -26.76 -30.05 39.25
CA HIS A 402 -27.95 -30.47 38.47
C HIS A 402 -28.35 -29.75 37.16
N ASN A 403 -27.83 -30.33 36.07
CA ASN A 403 -28.56 -31.08 35.03
C ASN A 403 -29.85 -30.47 34.42
N ARG A 404 -29.75 -30.00 33.17
CA ARG A 404 -30.75 -30.31 32.13
C ARG A 404 -30.15 -30.22 30.73
N GLN A 405 -30.04 -31.39 30.09
CA GLN A 405 -29.74 -31.61 28.68
C GLN A 405 -30.78 -30.95 27.76
N THR A 406 -30.32 -30.40 26.63
CA THR A 406 -30.83 -30.82 25.32
C THR A 406 -29.74 -30.63 24.26
N GLN A 407 -29.45 -31.72 23.54
CA GLN A 407 -28.48 -31.86 22.45
C GLN A 407 -29.01 -31.30 21.12
N ILE A 408 -28.09 -31.07 20.17
CA ILE A 408 -27.99 -31.65 18.80
C ILE A 408 -26.78 -30.92 18.16
N GLY A 409 -25.73 -31.52 17.61
CA GLY A 409 -25.44 -32.88 17.16
C GLY A 409 -24.55 -32.77 15.92
N SER A 410 -23.22 -32.74 16.09
CA SER A 410 -22.24 -32.84 15.01
C SER A 410 -22.15 -34.29 14.55
N ILE A 411 -22.22 -34.52 13.23
CA ILE A 411 -21.92 -35.83 12.64
C ILE A 411 -20.77 -35.66 11.64
N SER A 412 -19.63 -36.20 12.03
CA SER A 412 -18.53 -36.57 11.16
C SER A 412 -18.72 -38.04 10.79
N SER A 413 -18.77 -38.40 9.50
CA SER A 413 -18.68 -39.79 9.07
C SER A 413 -17.70 -39.93 7.91
N LEU A 414 -16.67 -40.72 8.18
CA LEU A 414 -15.70 -41.30 7.27
C LEU A 414 -16.39 -42.17 6.20
N LEU A 415 -15.93 -42.06 4.95
CA LEU A 415 -15.87 -43.20 4.05
C LEU A 415 -14.51 -43.17 3.34
N GLN A 416 -13.84 -44.31 3.45
CA GLN A 416 -12.50 -44.61 3.04
C GLN A 416 -12.60 -45.54 1.82
N SER A 417 -11.90 -45.21 0.72
CA SER A 417 -11.66 -46.16 -0.35
C SER A 417 -10.25 -45.94 -0.92
N SER A 418 -9.41 -46.92 -0.63
CA SER A 418 -8.04 -47.09 -1.09
C SER A 418 -7.97 -47.35 -2.60
N PHE A 419 -6.99 -46.75 -3.29
CA PHE A 419 -6.35 -47.37 -4.46
C PHE A 419 -4.88 -46.89 -4.55
N ASP A 420 -3.99 -47.85 -4.38
CA ASP A 420 -2.56 -47.78 -4.71
C ASP A 420 -2.35 -47.73 -6.23
N ASN A 421 -1.36 -46.94 -6.68
CA ASN A 421 -0.31 -47.42 -7.59
C ASN A 421 0.76 -46.34 -7.86
N GLY A 422 2.03 -46.78 -7.82
CA GLY A 422 3.24 -45.96 -7.97
C GLY A 422 3.57 -45.52 -9.41
N PRO A 423 4.73 -44.85 -9.59
CA PRO A 423 5.01 -44.00 -10.75
C PRO A 423 5.69 -44.77 -11.89
N GLN A 424 5.42 -44.36 -13.13
CA GLN A 424 6.24 -44.75 -14.30
C GLN A 424 6.61 -43.54 -15.15
N SER A 425 7.91 -43.52 -15.45
CA SER A 425 8.68 -42.65 -16.32
C SER A 425 8.25 -42.71 -17.79
N ALA A 426 8.28 -41.57 -18.48
CA ALA A 426 8.44 -41.53 -19.93
C ALA A 426 9.36 -40.35 -20.33
N GLN A 427 10.53 -40.71 -20.85
CA GLN A 427 11.46 -39.82 -21.56
C GLN A 427 10.94 -39.55 -22.97
N ALA A 428 11.11 -38.33 -23.47
CA ALA A 428 11.06 -38.02 -24.89
C ALA A 428 12.19 -37.05 -25.26
N THR A 429 13.05 -37.51 -26.17
CA THR A 429 14.22 -36.85 -26.72
C THR A 429 13.87 -36.26 -28.09
N ILE A 430 14.30 -35.04 -28.43
CA ILE A 430 14.64 -34.58 -29.79
C ILE A 430 15.61 -33.38 -29.70
N ASN A 431 16.60 -33.38 -30.59
CA ASN A 431 17.84 -32.60 -30.66
C ASN A 431 17.72 -31.10 -31.06
N PRO A 432 18.78 -30.29 -30.82
CA PRO A 432 18.83 -28.86 -31.15
C PRO A 432 19.42 -28.57 -32.55
N ALA A 433 19.03 -27.46 -33.16
CA ALA A 433 19.67 -26.92 -34.36
C ALA A 433 20.05 -25.45 -34.15
N ASN A 434 21.35 -25.18 -34.28
CA ASN A 434 22.01 -23.88 -34.23
C ASN A 434 21.65 -23.01 -35.44
N SER A 435 21.56 -21.69 -35.23
CA SER A 435 21.82 -20.68 -36.26
C SER A 435 22.31 -19.38 -35.61
N GLN A 436 23.59 -19.07 -35.79
CA GLN A 436 24.26 -17.82 -35.45
C GLN A 436 24.27 -16.89 -36.68
N VAL A 437 23.99 -15.58 -36.55
CA VAL A 437 24.73 -14.44 -37.19
C VAL A 437 24.33 -13.11 -36.47
N PRO A 438 25.02 -11.95 -36.65
CA PRO A 438 25.90 -11.32 -35.66
C PRO A 438 25.40 -9.95 -35.12
N GLY A 439 26.03 -9.47 -34.05
CA GLY A 439 25.62 -8.25 -33.33
C GLY A 439 26.12 -6.93 -33.90
N ASN A 440 25.61 -5.83 -33.33
CA ASN A 440 26.44 -4.86 -32.61
C ASN A 440 25.60 -3.76 -31.94
N GLN A 441 26.11 -3.29 -30.79
CA GLN A 441 25.86 -2.02 -30.08
C GLN A 441 24.66 -1.95 -29.11
N LEU A 442 24.95 -2.18 -27.81
CA LEU A 442 24.98 -1.15 -26.75
C LEU A 442 25.21 -1.83 -25.39
N SER A 443 26.35 -1.53 -24.76
CA SER A 443 26.88 -2.16 -23.56
C SER A 443 26.81 -1.18 -22.39
N PHE A 444 25.78 -1.26 -21.53
CA PHE A 444 25.73 -0.64 -20.20
C PHE A 444 24.67 -1.29 -19.30
N LEU A 445 24.84 -2.59 -18.98
CA LEU A 445 24.17 -3.28 -17.86
C LEU A 445 25.07 -4.47 -17.45
N PRO A 446 25.24 -4.82 -16.16
CA PRO A 446 25.79 -6.12 -15.80
C PRO A 446 24.79 -7.19 -16.27
N GLN A 447 25.12 -7.93 -17.33
CA GLN A 447 24.32 -9.05 -17.78
C GLN A 447 24.39 -10.17 -16.73
N ILE A 448 23.27 -10.42 -16.04
CA ILE A 448 23.07 -11.69 -15.33
C ILE A 448 22.54 -12.66 -16.39
N SER A 449 23.39 -13.57 -16.84
CA SER A 449 23.03 -14.65 -17.76
C SER A 449 21.97 -15.58 -17.14
N PRO A 450 21.05 -16.16 -17.93
CA PRO A 450 20.15 -17.20 -17.42
C PRO A 450 20.97 -18.45 -17.05
N ILE A 451 20.87 -18.84 -15.77
CA ILE A 451 21.59 -19.97 -15.18
C ILE A 451 21.09 -21.28 -15.80
N ASN A 452 22.01 -22.07 -16.36
CA ASN A 452 21.80 -23.46 -16.74
C ASN A 452 21.35 -24.27 -15.51
N PRO A 453 20.28 -25.08 -15.58
CA PRO A 453 19.83 -25.90 -14.46
C PRO A 453 20.74 -27.14 -14.37
N GLY A 454 21.88 -27.01 -13.68
CA GLY A 454 22.78 -28.14 -13.55
C GLY A 454 24.17 -27.85 -13.00
N VAL A 455 24.34 -26.90 -12.09
CA VAL A 455 25.54 -26.82 -11.24
C VAL A 455 25.12 -26.21 -9.89
N GLU A 456 25.17 -26.99 -8.81
CA GLU A 456 25.14 -26.44 -7.45
C GLU A 456 26.42 -25.61 -7.24
N HIS A 457 26.33 -24.31 -7.50
CA HIS A 457 27.35 -23.36 -7.09
C HIS A 457 27.00 -22.84 -5.70
N ASN A 458 27.60 -23.45 -4.68
CA ASN A 458 27.82 -22.78 -3.40
C ASN A 458 28.82 -21.63 -3.64
N SER A 459 28.35 -20.48 -4.12
CA SER A 459 29.17 -19.27 -4.24
C SER A 459 29.13 -18.51 -2.90
N PRO A 460 30.29 -18.10 -2.33
CA PRO A 460 30.31 -17.30 -1.10
C PRO A 460 29.88 -15.82 -1.25
N ASP A 461 29.52 -15.33 -2.44
CA ASP A 461 29.56 -13.89 -2.74
C ASP A 461 28.22 -13.18 -3.03
N GLU A 462 27.10 -13.87 -3.23
CA GLU A 462 25.85 -13.21 -3.63
C GLU A 462 25.24 -12.34 -2.52
N LEU A 463 25.16 -12.85 -1.29
CA LEU A 463 24.61 -12.10 -0.16
C LEU A 463 25.48 -10.87 0.18
N SER A 464 26.79 -11.03 0.07
CA SER A 464 27.75 -9.95 0.29
C SER A 464 27.65 -8.89 -0.81
N ALA A 465 27.47 -9.29 -2.08
CA ALA A 465 27.25 -8.37 -3.18
C ALA A 465 25.94 -7.57 -3.02
N ILE A 466 24.83 -8.23 -2.65
CA ILE A 466 23.55 -7.55 -2.39
C ILE A 466 23.70 -6.55 -1.22
N SER A 467 24.35 -6.97 -0.13
CA SER A 467 24.63 -6.10 1.02
C SER A 467 25.47 -4.88 0.62
N THR A 468 26.51 -5.05 -0.22
CA THR A 468 27.33 -3.95 -0.74
C THR A 468 26.50 -2.97 -1.59
N VAL A 469 25.64 -3.47 -2.48
CA VAL A 469 24.77 -2.61 -3.31
C VAL A 469 23.79 -1.81 -2.45
N LEU A 470 23.28 -2.38 -1.36
CA LEU A 470 22.40 -1.67 -0.43
C LEU A 470 23.13 -0.63 0.44
N MET A 471 24.46 -0.70 0.52
CA MET A 471 25.32 0.27 1.19
C MET A 471 26.00 1.23 0.21
N ASP A 472 25.71 1.08 -1.08
CA ASP A 472 26.24 1.97 -2.10
C ASP A 472 25.71 3.39 -1.90
N GLN A 473 26.56 4.38 -2.16
CA GLN A 473 26.25 5.77 -1.91
C GLN A 473 25.07 6.25 -2.75
N ASP A 474 24.96 5.80 -4.01
CA ASP A 474 23.87 6.21 -4.90
C ASP A 474 22.53 5.66 -4.40
N PHE A 475 22.54 4.43 -3.87
CA PHE A 475 21.34 3.84 -3.28
C PHE A 475 20.94 4.56 -1.98
N MET A 476 21.89 4.90 -1.11
CA MET A 476 21.57 5.62 0.13
C MET A 476 21.03 7.03 -0.16
N GLN A 477 21.53 7.73 -1.18
CA GLN A 477 21.12 9.10 -1.48
C GLN A 477 19.76 9.23 -2.19
N LEU A 478 19.06 8.13 -2.49
CA LEU A 478 17.74 8.20 -3.10
C LEU A 478 16.75 8.99 -2.21
N ASP A 479 16.04 9.92 -2.85
CA ASP A 479 14.96 10.70 -2.25
C ASP A 479 13.70 9.84 -2.08
N ARG A 480 13.51 9.36 -0.85
CA ARG A 480 12.50 8.35 -0.49
C ARG A 480 11.21 8.92 0.06
N VAL A 481 11.33 9.95 0.89
CA VAL A 481 10.25 10.44 1.75
C VAL A 481 9.56 11.59 1.07
N ILE A 482 8.23 11.58 0.99
CA ILE A 482 7.48 12.75 0.55
C ILE A 482 7.51 13.78 1.68
N SER A 483 8.17 14.91 1.43
CA SER A 483 8.17 16.04 2.34
C SER A 483 6.96 16.93 2.10
N PHE A 484 6.60 17.75 3.08
CA PHE A 484 5.59 18.78 2.83
C PHE A 484 6.08 19.84 1.83
N ASP A 485 7.36 20.14 1.77
CA ASP A 485 7.87 21.17 0.85
C ASP A 485 7.79 20.71 -0.61
N ASP A 486 7.87 19.39 -0.87
CA ASP A 486 7.49 18.78 -2.15
C ASP A 486 6.02 19.07 -2.52
N MET A 487 5.21 19.53 -1.55
CA MET A 487 3.81 19.90 -1.73
C MET A 487 3.55 21.37 -2.12
N MET A 488 4.58 22.23 -2.23
CA MET A 488 4.42 23.69 -2.23
C MET A 488 5.20 24.51 -3.29
N PHE A 489 5.86 23.93 -4.29
CA PHE A 489 6.67 24.72 -5.23
C PHE A 489 5.90 25.18 -6.48
N THR A 490 5.20 26.31 -6.36
CA THR A 490 5.22 27.48 -7.28
C THR A 490 4.10 28.47 -6.93
N ALA A 491 4.40 29.50 -6.15
CA ALA A 491 3.66 30.75 -6.21
C ALA A 491 4.49 31.74 -7.05
N GLN A 492 4.25 31.78 -8.36
CA GLN A 492 4.67 32.95 -9.13
C GLN A 492 3.76 34.12 -8.72
N THR A 493 4.35 35.10 -8.05
CA THR A 493 3.73 36.39 -7.77
C THR A 493 3.41 37.07 -9.09
N ILE A 494 2.13 37.15 -9.46
CA ILE A 494 1.65 38.09 -10.47
C ILE A 494 1.09 39.29 -9.73
N ASP A 495 1.68 40.43 -10.01
CA ASP A 495 1.34 41.74 -9.45
C ASP A 495 -0.15 42.08 -9.63
N ASP A 496 -0.60 42.79 -8.60
CA ASP A 496 -1.95 43.23 -8.31
C ASP A 496 -2.44 44.31 -9.30
N GLN A 497 -3.47 44.03 -10.10
CA GLN A 497 -4.37 45.05 -10.66
C GLN A 497 -5.82 44.55 -10.78
N GLY A 498 -6.59 44.77 -9.70
CA GLY A 498 -7.85 45.51 -9.75
C GLY A 498 -9.13 44.83 -10.24
N GLY A 499 -10.06 44.58 -9.31
CA GLY A 499 -11.51 44.55 -9.57
C GLY A 499 -12.32 43.75 -8.54
N PRO A 500 -13.27 44.35 -7.78
CA PRO A 500 -14.05 43.62 -6.78
C PRO A 500 -15.21 42.86 -7.46
N PHE A 501 -15.23 41.52 -7.31
CA PHE A 501 -16.38 40.70 -7.70
C PHE A 501 -17.20 40.28 -6.47
N SER A 502 -18.52 40.52 -6.58
CA SER A 502 -19.52 40.37 -5.53
C SER A 502 -19.65 38.92 -5.02
N MET A 503 -19.55 38.73 -3.70
CA MET A 503 -20.01 37.55 -3.00
C MET A 503 -21.55 37.49 -3.10
N ASN A 504 -22.10 36.43 -3.69
CA ASN A 504 -23.38 35.83 -3.32
C ASN A 504 -23.56 34.53 -4.11
N ASN A 505 -23.62 33.42 -3.37
CA ASN A 505 -24.07 32.05 -3.73
C ASN A 505 -23.07 30.97 -3.30
N TRP A 506 -22.92 30.82 -1.99
CA TRP A 506 -22.52 29.54 -1.37
C TRP A 506 -23.63 29.15 -0.40
N ALA A 507 -24.65 28.48 -0.94
CA ALA A 507 -25.62 27.73 -0.15
C ALA A 507 -25.91 26.44 -0.91
N LEU A 508 -25.44 25.34 -0.33
CA LEU A 508 -25.99 23.98 -0.34
C LEU A 508 -26.67 23.48 -1.64
N GLY A 509 -26.03 22.50 -2.26
CA GLY A 509 -26.61 21.53 -3.19
C GLY A 509 -25.75 20.28 -3.20
#